data_AF-A0A2M8Z5A6-F1
#
_entry.id   AF-A0A2M8Z5A6-F1
#
_cell.length_a   1.000
_cell.length_b   1.000
_cell.length_c   1.000
_cell.angle_alpha   90.00
_cell.angle_beta   90.00
_cell.angle_gamma   90.00
#
_symmetry.space_group_name_H-M   'P 1'
#
loop_
_entity.id
_entity.type
_entity.pdbx_description
1 polymer ?
#
loop_
_entity_poly.entity_id
_entity_poly.type
_entity_poly.pdbx_seq_one_letter_code
_entity_poly.pdbx_strand_id
1 'polypeptide(L)'
;MTKDIEDSKYDDLIRKLKIDCKKCSGLCCVALYCTKTDGFPANKDAGIPCKYLDSDFCCKIHSRLADKNYKGCLAYDCFGAGQRTTQRYLSDGTWNADSEQKDKLFQIFMIVYQLHQMLWYLVEAYTLTSDELLKSTIDLLISENEQMLQQPMDHIAMLDLSEYRLNVNKVLKQISSDISANDTSSQFHGLIYLGKNFKKANLDRKNFSMSLMIAANLSGCSLWNTNFLGADLRDANIKNADLSKSIFLTQMQINSALGNSNTKIPINLTRPATWEK
;
A
#
# COMPACT_ATOMS: atom_id res chain seq x y z
N MET A 1 -22.45 4.80 21.75
CA MET A 1 -21.19 4.47 22.45
C MET A 1 -20.18 4.00 21.42
N THR A 2 -19.58 4.96 20.74
CA THR A 2 -18.43 4.78 19.85
C THR A 2 -17.21 4.67 20.74
N LYS A 3 -16.60 3.47 20.79
CA LYS A 3 -15.29 3.28 21.41
C LYS A 3 -14.29 4.14 20.63
N ASP A 4 -13.97 5.27 21.24
CA ASP A 4 -12.65 5.90 21.34
C ASP A 4 -11.76 5.80 20.09
N ILE A 5 -11.63 6.95 19.42
CA ILE A 5 -10.37 7.29 18.77
C ILE A 5 -9.38 7.49 19.93
N GLU A 6 -8.73 6.41 20.36
CA GLU A 6 -7.40 6.60 20.93
C GLU A 6 -6.59 7.22 19.80
N ASP A 7 -6.20 8.49 19.96
CA ASP A 7 -5.18 9.13 19.12
C ASP A 7 -4.00 8.16 19.09
N SER A 8 -3.82 7.46 17.97
CA SER A 8 -2.71 6.56 17.82
C SER A 8 -1.46 7.43 17.82
N LYS A 9 -0.43 7.00 18.55
CA LYS A 9 0.90 7.64 18.59
C LYS A 9 1.41 8.10 17.21
N TYR A 10 0.97 7.42 16.15
CA TYR A 10 1.39 7.61 14.76
C TYR A 10 0.33 8.23 13.83
N ASP A 11 -0.73 8.86 14.33
CA ASP A 11 -1.78 9.43 13.49
C ASP A 11 -1.28 10.47 12.48
N ASP A 12 -0.30 11.28 12.87
CA ASP A 12 0.32 12.23 11.94
C ASP A 12 1.08 11.51 10.81
N LEU A 13 1.74 10.41 11.14
CA LEU A 13 2.44 9.59 10.16
C LEU A 13 1.45 8.91 9.21
N ILE A 14 0.34 8.37 9.72
CA ILE A 14 -0.75 7.82 8.88
C ILE A 14 -1.26 8.87 7.89
N ARG A 15 -1.46 10.13 8.33
CA ARG A 15 -1.87 11.22 7.44
C ARG A 15 -0.85 11.48 6.34
N LYS A 16 0.46 11.44 6.64
CA LYS A 16 1.53 11.63 5.66
C LYS A 16 1.63 10.47 4.65
N LEU A 17 1.25 9.26 5.05
CA LEU A 17 1.23 8.07 4.20
C LEU A 17 0.00 8.01 3.27
N LYS A 18 -1.04 8.83 3.51
CA LYS A 18 -2.16 8.95 2.57
C LYS A 18 -1.74 9.78 1.35
N ILE A 19 -2.08 9.28 0.16
CA ILE A 19 -1.72 9.95 -1.09
C ILE A 19 -2.40 11.32 -1.23
N ASP A 20 -1.61 12.30 -1.64
CA ASP A 20 -2.06 13.61 -2.08
C ASP A 20 -1.31 13.95 -3.37
N CYS A 21 -1.83 13.45 -4.49
CA CYS A 21 -1.19 13.59 -5.80
C CYS A 21 -0.99 15.07 -6.21
N LYS A 22 -1.76 16.02 -5.65
CA LYS A 22 -1.59 17.46 -5.92
C LYS A 22 -0.31 18.03 -5.30
N LYS A 23 0.28 17.34 -4.32
CA LYS A 23 1.57 17.68 -3.72
C LYS A 23 2.74 16.92 -4.35
N CYS A 24 2.47 16.14 -5.40
CA CYS A 24 3.46 15.36 -6.13
C CYS A 24 3.67 15.94 -7.53
N SER A 25 4.88 15.80 -8.06
CA SER A 25 5.22 16.16 -9.45
C SER A 25 4.88 15.05 -10.46
N GLY A 26 3.79 14.32 -10.23
CA GLY A 26 3.36 13.23 -11.12
C GLY A 26 4.36 12.07 -11.22
N LEU A 27 5.16 11.81 -10.17
CA LEU A 27 6.27 10.85 -10.20
C LEU A 27 5.82 9.45 -10.64
N CYS A 28 4.68 8.94 -10.15
CA CYS A 28 4.15 7.64 -10.58
C CYS A 28 3.75 7.60 -12.06
N CYS A 29 3.37 8.74 -12.65
CA CYS A 29 3.00 8.85 -14.07
C CYS A 29 4.22 8.90 -15.00
N VAL A 30 5.43 9.08 -14.46
CA VAL A 30 6.67 9.28 -15.23
C VAL A 30 7.67 8.19 -14.91
N ALA A 31 8.06 8.05 -13.63
CA ALA A 31 9.14 7.19 -13.17
C ALA A 31 8.88 5.70 -13.40
N LEU A 32 7.62 5.28 -13.34
CA LEU A 32 7.26 3.86 -13.36
C LEU A 32 7.16 3.31 -14.78
N TYR A 33 7.58 2.05 -14.93
CA TYR A 33 7.19 1.23 -16.07
C TYR A 33 5.71 0.84 -15.93
N CYS A 34 4.93 0.94 -17.00
CA CYS A 34 3.53 0.51 -17.00
C CYS A 34 3.34 -0.56 -18.06
N THR A 35 2.64 -1.65 -17.73
CA THR A 35 2.44 -2.78 -18.65
C THR A 35 0.99 -3.08 -18.91
N LYS A 36 0.68 -3.66 -20.07
CA LYS A 36 -0.66 -4.18 -20.34
C LYS A 36 -1.11 -5.23 -19.32
N THR A 37 -0.19 -6.06 -18.83
CA THR A 37 -0.45 -7.11 -17.85
C THR A 37 -0.81 -6.56 -16.46
N ASP A 38 -0.33 -5.36 -16.13
CA ASP A 38 -0.69 -4.65 -14.89
C ASP A 38 -1.97 -3.81 -15.01
N GLY A 39 -2.73 -3.99 -16.10
CA GLY A 39 -4.01 -3.32 -16.30
C GLY A 39 -3.91 -1.92 -16.91
N PHE A 40 -2.89 -1.68 -17.75
CA PHE A 40 -2.79 -0.46 -18.56
C PHE A 40 -3.19 -0.72 -20.03
N PRO A 41 -3.75 0.26 -20.77
CA PRO A 41 -4.11 0.07 -22.18
C PRO A 41 -2.92 -0.16 -23.13
N ALA A 42 -1.73 0.30 -22.74
CA ALA A 42 -0.49 0.16 -23.50
C ALA A 42 0.71 0.14 -22.56
N ASN A 43 1.83 -0.40 -23.03
CA ASN A 43 3.09 -0.32 -22.29
C ASN A 43 3.61 1.13 -22.33
N LYS A 44 4.29 1.54 -21.26
CA LYS A 44 4.97 2.83 -21.16
C LYS A 44 6.30 2.62 -20.46
N ASP A 45 7.38 3.02 -21.10
CA ASP A 45 8.71 2.94 -20.52
C ASP A 45 8.84 3.80 -19.25
N ALA A 46 9.71 3.38 -18.34
CA ALA A 46 10.08 4.17 -17.17
C ALA A 46 10.76 5.48 -17.62
N GLY A 47 10.47 6.57 -16.91
CA GLY A 47 11.00 7.90 -17.21
C GLY A 47 10.30 8.65 -18.34
N ILE A 48 9.44 7.98 -19.12
CA ILE A 48 8.58 8.61 -20.13
C ILE A 48 7.29 9.10 -19.47
N PRO A 49 6.95 10.40 -19.57
CA PRO A 49 5.69 10.92 -19.03
C PRO A 49 4.46 10.26 -19.66
N CYS A 50 3.46 9.95 -18.84
CA CYS A 50 2.15 9.57 -19.34
C CYS A 50 1.58 10.66 -20.25
N LYS A 51 1.01 10.28 -21.41
CA LYS A 51 0.40 11.21 -22.37
C LYS A 51 -0.75 12.06 -21.83
N TYR A 52 -1.30 11.70 -20.66
CA TYR A 52 -2.36 12.44 -19.98
C TYR A 52 -1.87 13.25 -18.78
N LEU A 53 -0.56 13.24 -18.50
CA LEU A 53 0.05 14.12 -17.51
C LEU A 53 0.02 15.54 -18.06
N ASP A 54 -0.57 16.47 -17.32
CA ASP A 54 -0.62 17.88 -17.69
C ASP A 54 0.62 18.65 -17.20
N SER A 55 0.73 19.92 -17.60
CA SER A 55 1.82 20.80 -17.17
C SER A 55 1.82 21.11 -15.66
N ASP A 56 0.69 20.91 -14.98
CA ASP A 56 0.58 21.01 -13.51
C ASP A 56 0.81 19.67 -12.79
N PHE A 57 1.30 18.66 -13.52
CA PHE A 57 1.54 17.29 -13.06
C PHE A 57 0.29 16.52 -12.59
N CYS A 58 -0.91 17.03 -12.85
CA CYS A 58 -2.16 16.30 -12.64
C CYS A 58 -2.55 15.47 -13.87
N CYS A 59 -3.37 14.45 -13.65
CA CYS A 59 -3.88 13.59 -14.74
C CYS A 59 -5.16 14.19 -15.37
N LYS A 60 -5.10 14.56 -16.65
CA LYS A 60 -6.22 15.13 -17.45
C LYS A 60 -7.47 14.26 -17.50
N ILE A 61 -7.33 12.97 -17.21
CA ILE A 61 -8.40 11.99 -17.32
C ILE A 61 -8.66 11.28 -15.99
N HIS A 62 -8.21 11.82 -14.85
CA HIS A 62 -8.30 11.11 -13.56
C HIS A 62 -9.72 10.61 -13.24
N SER A 63 -10.74 11.46 -13.47
CA SER A 63 -12.15 11.11 -13.27
C SER A 63 -12.69 10.06 -14.26
N ARG A 64 -11.97 9.79 -15.35
CA ARG A 64 -12.33 8.88 -16.45
C ARG A 64 -11.36 7.70 -16.59
N LEU A 65 -10.52 7.43 -15.58
CA LEU A 65 -9.57 6.32 -15.63
C LEU A 65 -10.29 4.97 -15.77
N ALA A 66 -11.45 4.81 -15.12
CA ALA A 66 -12.29 3.62 -15.24
C ALA A 66 -12.79 3.44 -16.67
N ASP A 67 -13.42 4.47 -17.24
CA ASP A 67 -13.94 4.46 -18.62
C ASP A 67 -12.85 4.20 -19.67
N LYS A 68 -11.60 4.58 -19.36
CA LYS A 68 -10.44 4.40 -20.24
C LYS A 68 -9.59 3.16 -19.94
N ASN A 69 -10.06 2.26 -19.08
CA ASN A 69 -9.40 1.01 -18.72
C ASN A 69 -7.98 1.18 -18.13
N TYR A 70 -7.75 2.25 -17.37
CA TYR A 70 -6.51 2.47 -16.61
C TYR A 70 -6.61 1.81 -15.23
N LYS A 71 -6.84 0.48 -15.20
CA LYS A 71 -6.93 -0.28 -13.94
C LYS A 71 -5.65 -0.16 -13.11
N GLY A 72 -4.48 -0.15 -13.75
CA GLY A 72 -3.20 0.03 -13.07
C GLY A 72 -3.12 1.36 -12.31
N CYS A 73 -3.54 2.48 -12.92
CA CYS A 73 -3.60 3.77 -12.23
C CYS A 73 -4.65 3.82 -11.12
N LEU A 74 -5.80 3.18 -11.31
CA LEU A 74 -6.85 3.12 -10.29
C LEU A 74 -6.42 2.29 -9.08
N ALA A 75 -5.69 1.20 -9.31
CA ALA A 75 -5.16 0.34 -8.26
C ALA A 75 -4.02 1.01 -7.48
N TYR A 76 -3.12 1.70 -8.19
CA TYR A 76 -1.85 2.16 -7.63
C TYR A 76 -2.02 3.16 -6.48
N ASP A 77 -1.31 2.92 -5.38
CA ASP A 77 -1.16 3.82 -4.25
C ASP A 77 0.32 3.86 -3.87
N CYS A 78 0.90 5.05 -3.74
CA CYS A 78 2.33 5.21 -3.46
C CYS A 78 2.65 5.37 -1.97
N PHE A 79 1.69 5.16 -1.07
CA PHE A 79 1.82 5.43 0.36
C PHE A 79 2.33 6.86 0.66
N GLY A 80 1.93 7.84 -0.16
CA GLY A 80 2.38 9.22 -0.05
C GLY A 80 3.84 9.46 -0.43
N ALA A 81 4.58 8.46 -0.93
CA ALA A 81 5.98 8.60 -1.31
C ALA A 81 6.20 9.68 -2.36
N GLY A 82 5.29 9.81 -3.33
CA GLY A 82 5.41 10.80 -4.40
C GLY A 82 5.39 12.24 -3.87
N GLN A 83 4.51 12.55 -2.92
CA GLN A 83 4.48 13.89 -2.31
C GLN A 83 5.69 14.12 -1.41
N ARG A 84 6.13 13.09 -0.67
CA ARG A 84 7.31 13.18 0.20
C ARG A 84 8.57 13.45 -0.60
N THR A 85 8.81 12.69 -1.67
CA THR A 85 9.98 12.87 -2.56
C THR A 85 9.97 14.25 -3.21
N THR A 86 8.83 14.69 -3.74
CA THR A 86 8.68 16.02 -4.35
C THR A 86 9.05 17.12 -3.37
N GLN A 87 8.41 17.14 -2.20
CA GLN A 87 8.58 18.21 -1.22
C GLN A 87 9.96 18.22 -0.56
N ARG A 88 10.63 17.06 -0.48
CA ARG A 88 11.94 16.95 0.19
C ARG A 88 13.10 17.36 -0.70
N TYR A 89 13.01 17.05 -1.99
CA TYR A 89 14.17 17.09 -2.89
C TYR A 89 14.03 18.06 -4.07
N LEU A 90 12.82 18.58 -4.34
CA LEU A 90 12.60 19.58 -5.39
C LEU A 90 12.28 20.93 -4.75
N SER A 91 13.15 21.91 -4.95
CA SER A 91 12.98 23.27 -4.41
C SER A 91 11.88 24.06 -5.11
N ASP A 92 11.70 23.85 -6.41
CA ASP A 92 10.63 24.43 -7.25
C ASP A 92 9.42 23.49 -7.40
N GLY A 93 9.52 22.28 -6.85
CA GLY A 93 8.50 21.24 -6.98
C GLY A 93 8.40 20.63 -8.38
N THR A 94 9.44 20.71 -9.23
CA THR A 94 9.42 20.11 -10.57
C THR A 94 10.72 19.37 -10.91
N TRP A 95 10.64 18.32 -11.74
CA TRP A 95 11.80 17.49 -12.11
C TRP A 95 12.36 17.79 -13.52
N ASN A 96 11.83 18.80 -14.22
CA ASN A 96 12.08 19.01 -15.65
C ASN A 96 13.39 19.75 -15.99
N ALA A 97 14.15 20.21 -15.00
CA ALA A 97 15.27 21.14 -15.21
C ALA A 97 16.60 20.45 -15.58
N ASP A 98 16.86 19.23 -15.09
CA ASP A 98 18.13 18.52 -15.29
C ASP A 98 17.89 16.99 -15.40
N SER A 99 18.39 16.39 -16.49
CA SER A 99 18.19 14.96 -16.79
C SER A 99 18.89 14.04 -15.80
N GLU A 100 20.06 14.40 -15.28
CA GLU A 100 20.79 13.54 -14.33
C GLU A 100 20.10 13.55 -12.96
N GLN A 101 19.67 14.73 -12.51
CA GLN A 101 18.90 14.87 -11.27
C GLN A 101 17.54 14.17 -11.35
N LYS A 102 16.91 14.16 -12.53
CA LYS A 102 15.64 13.47 -12.78
C LYS A 102 15.75 11.96 -12.54
N ASP A 103 16.75 11.29 -13.13
CA ASP A 103 16.89 9.84 -12.99
C ASP A 103 17.17 9.44 -11.53
N LYS A 104 18.01 10.22 -10.86
CA LYS A 104 18.29 10.07 -9.43
C LYS A 104 17.03 10.26 -8.57
N LEU A 105 16.22 11.26 -8.88
CA LEU A 105 14.95 11.49 -8.20
C LEU A 105 14.00 10.29 -8.34
N PHE A 106 13.96 9.66 -9.52
CA PHE A 106 13.13 8.47 -9.74
C PHE A 106 13.63 7.26 -8.96
N GLN A 107 14.94 7.06 -8.87
CA GLN A 107 15.52 6.05 -7.99
C GLN A 107 15.12 6.29 -6.53
N ILE A 108 15.22 7.54 -6.07
CA ILE A 108 14.85 7.92 -4.70
C ILE A 108 13.37 7.73 -4.44
N PHE A 109 12.50 8.06 -5.40
CA PHE A 109 11.07 7.81 -5.30
C PHE A 109 10.79 6.32 -5.02
N MET A 110 11.49 5.40 -5.68
CA MET A 110 11.34 3.96 -5.44
C MET A 110 11.84 3.52 -4.06
N ILE A 111 12.86 4.17 -3.51
CA ILE A 111 13.37 3.92 -2.15
C ILE A 111 12.37 4.45 -1.12
N VAL A 112 11.89 5.69 -1.29
CA VAL A 112 10.86 6.30 -0.42
C VAL A 112 9.57 5.48 -0.46
N TYR A 113 9.17 4.96 -1.62
CA TYR A 113 8.01 4.07 -1.75
C TYR A 113 8.14 2.82 -0.89
N GLN A 114 9.29 2.14 -0.92
CA GLN A 114 9.55 0.97 -0.08
C GLN A 114 9.55 1.33 1.41
N LEU A 115 10.19 2.45 1.78
CA LEU A 115 10.23 2.95 3.16
C LEU A 115 8.84 3.27 3.69
N HIS A 116 8.02 3.98 2.91
CA HIS A 116 6.65 4.33 3.26
C HIS A 116 5.73 3.10 3.34
N GLN A 117 5.90 2.13 2.46
CA GLN A 117 5.19 0.86 2.54
C GLN A 117 5.50 0.11 3.84
N MET A 118 6.77 0.08 4.27
CA MET A 118 7.15 -0.53 5.55
C MET A 118 6.59 0.27 6.75
N LEU A 119 6.59 1.60 6.70
CA LEU A 119 5.95 2.44 7.73
C LEU A 119 4.46 2.16 7.86
N TRP A 120 3.76 1.96 6.75
CA TRP A 120 2.34 1.62 6.75
C TRP A 120 2.06 0.38 7.62
N TYR A 121 2.84 -0.69 7.41
CA TYR A 121 2.68 -1.92 8.19
C TYR A 121 3.17 -1.80 9.62
N LEU A 122 4.28 -1.09 9.87
CA LEU A 122 4.83 -0.89 11.22
C LEU A 122 3.87 -0.11 12.13
N VAL A 123 3.22 0.92 11.58
CA VAL A 123 2.24 1.70 12.35
C VAL A 123 1.03 0.86 12.72
N GLU A 124 0.50 0.06 11.80
CA GLU A 124 -0.58 -0.87 12.13
C GLU A 124 -0.11 -1.92 13.15
N ALA A 125 1.06 -2.51 12.94
CA ALA A 125 1.70 -3.47 13.84
C ALA A 125 1.78 -2.96 15.28
N TYR A 126 2.13 -1.68 15.49
CA TYR A 126 2.17 -1.06 16.81
C TYR A 126 0.82 -1.15 17.55
N THR A 127 -0.29 -1.01 16.82
CA THR A 127 -1.66 -1.07 17.39
C THR A 127 -2.15 -2.50 17.64
N LEU A 128 -1.50 -3.50 17.04
CA LEU A 128 -1.92 -4.90 17.10
C LEU A 128 -1.31 -5.70 18.25
N THR A 129 -0.25 -5.18 18.88
CA THR A 129 0.44 -5.86 19.98
C THR A 129 0.28 -5.12 21.30
N SER A 130 0.17 -5.90 22.39
CA SER A 130 0.27 -5.39 23.76
C SER A 130 1.63 -5.68 24.40
N ASP A 131 2.56 -6.32 23.69
CA ASP A 131 3.92 -6.58 24.16
C ASP A 131 4.77 -5.30 24.04
N GLU A 132 5.17 -4.76 25.19
CA GLU A 132 5.94 -3.51 25.29
C GLU A 132 7.36 -3.62 24.71
N LEU A 133 7.99 -4.80 24.73
CA LEU A 133 9.28 -5.01 24.08
C LEU A 133 9.13 -4.98 22.57
N LEU A 134 8.07 -5.60 22.05
CA LEU A 134 7.77 -5.57 20.62
C LEU A 134 7.38 -4.17 20.15
N LYS A 135 6.58 -3.42 20.92
CA LYS A 135 6.29 -2.01 20.66
C LYS A 135 7.55 -1.16 20.60
N SER A 136 8.46 -1.32 21.57
CA SER A 136 9.73 -0.59 21.58
C SER A 136 10.59 -0.92 20.35
N THR A 137 10.57 -2.18 19.90
CA THR A 137 11.24 -2.60 18.66
C THR A 137 10.61 -1.93 17.43
N ILE A 138 9.28 -1.85 17.36
CA ILE A 138 8.55 -1.16 16.28
C ILE A 138 8.89 0.33 16.28
N ASP A 139 8.92 0.97 17.44
CA ASP A 139 9.26 2.38 17.59
C ASP A 139 10.65 2.71 17.03
N LEU A 140 11.64 1.84 17.31
CA LEU A 140 13.00 1.97 16.78
C LEU A 140 13.01 1.84 15.25
N LEU A 141 12.29 0.86 14.69
CA LEU A 141 12.21 0.68 13.23
C LEU A 141 11.48 1.83 12.52
N ILE A 142 10.48 2.43 13.14
CA ILE A 142 9.81 3.63 12.61
C ILE A 142 10.79 4.81 12.65
N SER A 143 11.50 4.99 13.77
CA SER A 143 12.47 6.08 13.93
C SER A 143 13.63 5.98 12.94
N GLU A 144 14.17 4.77 12.73
CA GLU A 144 15.22 4.47 11.74
C GLU A 144 14.74 4.81 10.31
N ASN A 145 13.49 4.48 9.98
CA ASN A 145 12.88 4.82 8.70
C ASN A 145 12.79 6.33 8.48
N GLU A 146 12.26 7.06 9.47
CA GLU A 146 12.15 8.51 9.38
C GLU A 146 13.52 9.17 9.25
N GLN A 147 14.55 8.65 9.93
CA GLN A 147 15.94 9.10 9.76
C GLN A 147 16.46 8.87 8.34
N MET A 148 16.22 7.69 7.75
CA MET A 148 16.56 7.42 6.34
C MET A 148 15.86 8.40 5.39
N LEU A 149 14.59 8.73 5.66
CA LEU A 149 13.81 9.69 4.88
C LEU A 149 14.29 11.15 5.02
N GLN A 150 15.15 11.47 5.99
CA GLN A 150 15.76 12.81 6.10
C GLN A 150 17.08 12.95 5.34
N GLN A 151 17.67 11.83 4.89
CA GLN A 151 18.97 11.83 4.23
C GLN A 151 18.97 12.69 2.96
N PRO A 152 20.10 13.35 2.64
CA PRO A 152 20.27 14.07 1.39
C PRO A 152 20.26 13.12 0.18
N MET A 153 20.02 13.69 -1.00
CA MET A 153 19.78 12.96 -2.26
C MET A 153 20.86 11.91 -2.56
N ASP A 154 22.14 12.24 -2.37
CA ASP A 154 23.27 11.30 -2.59
C ASP A 154 23.22 10.07 -1.69
N HIS A 155 22.86 10.26 -0.42
CA HIS A 155 22.89 9.20 0.58
C HIS A 155 21.65 8.31 0.43
N ILE A 156 20.46 8.90 0.24
CA ILE A 156 19.24 8.11 0.07
C ILE A 156 19.30 7.24 -1.19
N ALA A 157 19.90 7.72 -2.28
CA ALA A 157 20.05 6.97 -3.53
C ALA A 157 20.92 5.71 -3.38
N MET A 158 21.81 5.67 -2.38
CA MET A 158 22.74 4.57 -2.13
C MET A 158 22.30 3.65 -0.99
N LEU A 159 21.14 3.86 -0.38
CA LEU A 159 20.68 3.03 0.73
C LEU A 159 20.44 1.58 0.30
N ASP A 160 21.03 0.65 1.04
CA ASP A 160 20.61 -0.75 1.03
C ASP A 160 19.57 -0.98 2.13
N LEU A 161 18.35 -1.29 1.72
CA LEU A 161 17.24 -1.54 2.63
C LEU A 161 17.14 -3.01 3.08
N SER A 162 18.08 -3.88 2.72
CA SER A 162 17.96 -5.33 2.92
C SER A 162 17.91 -5.73 4.39
N GLU A 163 18.81 -5.21 5.22
CA GLU A 163 18.81 -5.48 6.65
C GLU A 163 17.59 -4.87 7.36
N TYR A 164 17.28 -3.61 7.06
CA TYR A 164 16.09 -2.94 7.58
C TYR A 164 14.81 -3.74 7.27
N ARG A 165 14.62 -4.14 6.01
CA ARG A 165 13.49 -4.97 5.57
C ARG A 165 13.45 -6.32 6.27
N LEU A 166 14.60 -6.96 6.53
CA LEU A 166 14.65 -8.20 7.29
C LEU A 166 14.12 -8.01 8.72
N ASN A 167 14.50 -6.91 9.38
CA ASN A 167 14.06 -6.61 10.74
C ASN A 167 12.57 -6.25 10.80
N VAL A 168 12.06 -5.47 9.84
CA VAL A 168 10.62 -5.23 9.68
C VAL A 168 9.87 -6.55 9.49
N ASN A 169 10.36 -7.43 8.60
CA ASN A 169 9.72 -8.72 8.35
C ASN A 169 9.66 -9.63 9.59
N LYS A 170 10.66 -9.59 10.47
CA LYS A 170 10.63 -10.36 11.73
C LYS A 170 9.47 -9.92 12.62
N VAL A 171 9.30 -8.62 12.80
CA VAL A 171 8.20 -8.03 13.59
C VAL A 171 6.84 -8.37 13.00
N LEU A 172 6.67 -8.16 11.69
CA LEU A 172 5.38 -8.43 11.02
C LEU A 172 5.01 -9.91 11.10
N LYS A 173 5.99 -10.83 10.97
CA LYS A 173 5.78 -12.28 11.14
C LYS A 173 5.41 -12.67 12.56
N GLN A 174 6.04 -12.05 13.57
CA GLN A 174 5.68 -12.27 14.96
C GLN A 174 4.21 -11.91 15.21
N ILE A 175 3.80 -10.70 14.84
CA ILE A 175 2.41 -10.22 15.01
C ILE A 175 1.42 -11.10 14.24
N SER A 176 1.77 -11.46 13.01
CA SER A 176 0.96 -12.37 12.19
C SER A 176 0.71 -13.69 12.89
N SER A 177 1.74 -14.24 13.55
CA SER A 177 1.68 -15.53 14.24
C SER A 177 0.87 -15.45 15.54
N ASP A 178 1.02 -14.36 16.30
CA ASP A 178 0.27 -14.12 17.54
C ASP A 178 -1.24 -14.04 17.27
N ILE A 179 -1.62 -13.46 16.13
CA ILE A 179 -3.02 -13.34 15.71
C ILE A 179 -3.58 -14.66 15.17
N SER A 180 -2.77 -15.43 14.43
CA SER A 180 -3.19 -16.68 13.78
C SER A 180 -3.02 -17.93 14.65
N ALA A 181 -2.74 -17.81 15.95
CA ALA A 181 -2.33 -18.90 16.85
C ALA A 181 -3.21 -20.17 16.86
N ASN A 182 -4.44 -20.14 16.32
CA ASN A 182 -5.35 -21.28 16.22
C ASN A 182 -5.52 -21.85 14.80
N ASP A 183 -4.87 -21.28 13.77
CA ASP A 183 -4.96 -21.76 12.41
C ASP A 183 -3.79 -22.69 12.07
N THR A 184 -3.93 -23.99 12.34
CA THR A 184 -2.89 -24.99 12.00
C THR A 184 -2.64 -25.11 10.49
N SER A 185 -3.52 -24.57 9.64
CA SER A 185 -3.29 -24.49 8.19
C SER A 185 -2.38 -23.33 7.77
N SER A 186 -2.02 -22.43 8.71
CA SER A 186 -1.22 -21.22 8.48
C SER A 186 0.29 -21.45 8.34
N GLN A 187 0.75 -22.70 8.29
CA GLN A 187 2.18 -23.01 8.09
C GLN A 187 2.68 -22.67 6.68
N PHE A 188 1.78 -22.43 5.72
CA PHE A 188 2.13 -22.19 4.33
C PHE A 188 1.94 -20.71 3.94
N HIS A 189 3.05 -19.96 3.92
CA HIS A 189 3.11 -18.66 3.26
C HIS A 189 3.04 -18.83 1.74
N GLY A 190 2.38 -17.90 1.03
CA GLY A 190 2.45 -17.87 -0.43
C GLY A 190 1.58 -18.90 -1.17
N LEU A 191 0.45 -19.32 -0.57
CA LEU A 191 -0.48 -20.23 -1.23
C LEU A 191 -1.17 -19.61 -2.46
N ILE A 192 -1.53 -20.47 -3.41
CA ILE A 192 -2.25 -20.09 -4.63
C ILE A 192 -3.75 -20.34 -4.44
N TYR A 193 -4.54 -19.27 -4.50
CA TYR A 193 -6.00 -19.26 -4.37
C TYR A 193 -6.70 -18.59 -5.56
N LEU A 194 -6.06 -18.61 -6.74
CA LEU A 194 -6.59 -18.05 -7.98
C LEU A 194 -8.02 -18.55 -8.25
N GLY A 195 -8.98 -17.64 -8.37
CA GLY A 195 -10.38 -17.94 -8.64
C GLY A 195 -11.11 -18.75 -7.55
N LYS A 196 -10.47 -19.00 -6.40
CA LYS A 196 -11.03 -19.90 -5.37
C LYS A 196 -12.31 -19.31 -4.77
N ASN A 197 -13.31 -20.17 -4.59
CA ASN A 197 -14.58 -19.77 -4.00
C ASN A 197 -14.58 -19.97 -2.48
N PHE A 198 -14.66 -18.87 -1.74
CA PHE A 198 -14.81 -18.81 -0.29
C PHE A 198 -16.14 -18.16 0.14
N LYS A 199 -17.07 -17.92 -0.78
CA LYS A 199 -18.29 -17.15 -0.54
C LYS A 199 -18.98 -17.50 0.79
N LYS A 200 -19.22 -16.50 1.63
CA LYS A 200 -19.84 -16.60 2.96
C LYS A 200 -19.09 -17.47 3.98
N ALA A 201 -17.83 -17.81 3.73
CA ALA A 201 -17.03 -18.54 4.70
C ALA A 201 -16.68 -17.65 5.90
N ASN A 202 -16.51 -18.28 7.07
CA ASN A 202 -15.76 -17.67 8.15
C ASN A 202 -14.27 -17.90 7.89
N LEU A 203 -13.53 -16.82 7.68
CA LEU A 203 -12.09 -16.79 7.45
C LEU A 203 -11.37 -15.95 8.52
N ASP A 204 -12.01 -15.76 9.68
CA ASP A 204 -11.44 -15.03 10.80
C ASP A 204 -10.10 -15.63 11.21
N ARG A 205 -9.12 -14.76 11.50
CA ARG A 205 -7.74 -15.11 11.89
C ARG A 205 -6.97 -15.98 10.89
N LYS A 206 -7.47 -16.18 9.68
CA LYS A 206 -6.73 -16.84 8.60
C LYS A 206 -5.52 -16.01 8.20
N ASN A 207 -4.44 -16.71 7.85
CA ASN A 207 -3.25 -16.09 7.31
C ASN A 207 -3.22 -16.23 5.78
N PHE A 208 -3.49 -15.14 5.06
CA PHE A 208 -3.36 -15.03 3.60
C PHE A 208 -2.10 -14.27 3.18
N SER A 209 -1.14 -14.07 4.07
CA SER A 209 0.06 -13.33 3.73
C SER A 209 0.80 -13.96 2.55
N MET A 210 1.24 -13.08 1.64
CA MET A 210 1.91 -13.40 0.37
C MET A 210 1.11 -14.30 -0.59
N SER A 211 -0.17 -14.57 -0.32
CA SER A 211 -0.97 -15.47 -1.16
C SER A 211 -1.45 -14.82 -2.47
N LEU A 212 -1.60 -15.64 -3.51
CA LEU A 212 -2.18 -15.23 -4.79
C LEU A 212 -3.68 -15.45 -4.76
N MET A 213 -4.47 -14.40 -4.55
CA MET A 213 -5.94 -14.48 -4.45
C MET A 213 -6.65 -13.79 -5.62
N ILE A 214 -5.98 -13.68 -6.76
CA ILE A 214 -6.54 -13.04 -7.96
C ILE A 214 -7.87 -13.71 -8.32
N ALA A 215 -8.92 -12.91 -8.52
CA ALA A 215 -10.27 -13.36 -8.82
C ALA A 215 -10.90 -14.32 -7.78
N ALA A 216 -10.34 -14.46 -6.58
CA ALA A 216 -10.96 -15.25 -5.51
C ALA A 216 -12.31 -14.65 -5.11
N ASN A 217 -13.28 -15.50 -4.77
CA ASN A 217 -14.59 -15.06 -4.33
C ASN A 217 -14.68 -15.10 -2.79
N LEU A 218 -14.50 -13.93 -2.17
CA LEU A 218 -14.62 -13.66 -0.74
C LEU A 218 -15.96 -12.99 -0.39
N SER A 219 -16.95 -13.02 -1.28
CA SER A 219 -18.20 -12.28 -1.09
C SER A 219 -18.95 -12.77 0.15
N GLY A 220 -19.34 -11.83 1.02
CA GLY A 220 -20.04 -12.13 2.27
C GLY A 220 -19.20 -12.84 3.34
N CYS A 221 -17.87 -12.93 3.20
CA CYS A 221 -17.02 -13.55 4.22
C CYS A 221 -16.90 -12.69 5.49
N SER A 222 -16.71 -13.35 6.62
CA SER A 222 -16.12 -12.74 7.82
C SER A 222 -14.60 -12.86 7.73
N LEU A 223 -13.89 -11.74 7.88
CA LEU A 223 -12.43 -11.64 7.75
C LEU A 223 -11.83 -10.92 8.97
N TRP A 224 -12.39 -11.18 10.15
CA TRP A 224 -11.95 -10.54 11.39
C TRP A 224 -10.55 -11.01 11.77
N ASN A 225 -9.62 -10.07 11.97
CA ASN A 225 -8.21 -10.34 12.22
C ASN A 225 -7.53 -11.24 11.16
N THR A 226 -8.07 -11.29 9.94
CA THR A 226 -7.44 -12.00 8.82
C THR A 226 -6.24 -11.21 8.30
N ASN A 227 -5.13 -11.90 8.09
CA ASN A 227 -3.88 -11.29 7.64
C ASN A 227 -3.77 -11.27 6.11
N PHE A 228 -3.64 -10.07 5.54
CA PHE A 228 -3.47 -9.86 4.10
C PHE A 228 -2.10 -9.29 3.70
N LEU A 229 -1.09 -9.36 4.57
CA LEU A 229 0.25 -8.83 4.30
C LEU A 229 0.80 -9.35 2.97
N GLY A 230 0.91 -8.47 1.97
CA GLY A 230 1.42 -8.83 0.64
C GLY A 230 0.54 -9.77 -0.18
N ALA A 231 -0.72 -10.00 0.20
CA ALA A 231 -1.67 -10.78 -0.59
C ALA A 231 -2.04 -10.05 -1.89
N ASP A 232 -2.14 -10.79 -3.00
CA ASP A 232 -2.60 -10.25 -4.28
C ASP A 232 -4.13 -10.40 -4.40
N LEU A 233 -4.85 -9.29 -4.25
CA LEU A 233 -6.31 -9.22 -4.30
C LEU A 233 -6.87 -8.72 -5.65
N ARG A 234 -6.06 -8.70 -6.72
CA ARG A 234 -6.52 -8.22 -8.04
C ARG A 234 -7.78 -8.94 -8.50
N ASP A 235 -8.81 -8.16 -8.81
CA ASP A 235 -10.15 -8.63 -9.21
C ASP A 235 -10.82 -9.60 -8.21
N ALA A 236 -10.34 -9.73 -6.96
CA ALA A 236 -10.98 -10.55 -5.93
C ALA A 236 -12.35 -9.95 -5.55
N ASN A 237 -13.38 -10.79 -5.46
CA ASN A 237 -14.73 -10.36 -5.11
C ASN A 237 -14.88 -10.30 -3.59
N ILE A 238 -14.89 -9.10 -3.03
CA ILE A 238 -15.08 -8.81 -1.60
C ILE A 238 -16.44 -8.14 -1.32
N LYS A 239 -17.42 -8.24 -2.24
CA LYS A 239 -18.76 -7.66 -2.07
C LYS A 239 -19.44 -8.21 -0.81
N ASN A 240 -19.97 -7.31 0.02
CA ASN A 240 -20.63 -7.63 1.29
C ASN A 240 -19.74 -8.34 2.34
N ALA A 241 -18.42 -8.41 2.14
CA ALA A 241 -17.50 -8.99 3.12
C ALA A 241 -17.19 -7.98 4.24
N ASP A 242 -16.85 -8.49 5.43
CA ASP A 242 -16.42 -7.66 6.56
C ASP A 242 -14.90 -7.77 6.75
N LEU A 243 -14.16 -6.79 6.21
CA LEU A 243 -12.71 -6.63 6.38
C LEU A 243 -12.36 -5.55 7.40
N SER A 244 -13.34 -5.03 8.16
CA SER A 244 -13.14 -3.84 9.02
C SER A 244 -12.07 -4.00 10.10
N LYS A 245 -11.73 -5.26 10.41
CA LYS A 245 -10.69 -5.67 11.36
C LYS A 245 -9.66 -6.62 10.74
N SER A 246 -9.62 -6.76 9.41
CA SER A 246 -8.51 -7.43 8.76
C SER A 246 -7.25 -6.59 8.92
N ILE A 247 -6.09 -7.26 8.95
CA ILE A 247 -4.81 -6.63 9.25
C ILE A 247 -3.90 -6.61 8.01
N PHE A 248 -2.99 -5.64 7.97
CA PHE A 248 -1.98 -5.47 6.92
C PHE A 248 -2.59 -5.34 5.52
N LEU A 249 -3.79 -4.75 5.45
CA LEU A 249 -4.41 -4.32 4.20
C LEU A 249 -3.84 -2.96 3.76
N THR A 250 -3.78 -2.79 2.45
CA THR A 250 -3.31 -1.56 1.80
C THR A 250 -4.41 -0.96 0.93
N GLN A 251 -4.31 0.33 0.65
CA GLN A 251 -5.23 0.99 -0.28
C GLN A 251 -5.15 0.35 -1.67
N MET A 252 -3.97 -0.08 -2.11
CA MET A 252 -3.78 -0.75 -3.41
C MET A 252 -4.55 -2.07 -3.52
N GLN A 253 -4.55 -2.88 -2.46
CA GLN A 253 -5.34 -4.12 -2.38
C GLN A 253 -6.84 -3.83 -2.44
N ILE A 254 -7.31 -2.78 -1.75
CA ILE A 254 -8.72 -2.37 -1.78
C ILE A 254 -9.12 -1.82 -3.16
N ASN A 255 -8.27 -0.99 -3.77
CA ASN A 255 -8.51 -0.41 -5.09
C ASN A 255 -8.58 -1.47 -6.20
N SER A 256 -7.81 -2.56 -6.06
CA SER A 256 -7.75 -3.64 -7.06
C SER A 256 -8.83 -4.72 -6.89
N ALA A 257 -9.53 -4.73 -5.75
CA ALA A 257 -10.60 -5.68 -5.45
C ALA A 257 -11.99 -5.16 -5.88
N LEU A 258 -12.93 -6.08 -6.02
CA LEU A 258 -14.32 -5.81 -6.39
C LEU A 258 -15.20 -5.78 -5.13
N GLY A 259 -15.46 -4.59 -4.59
CA GLY A 259 -16.36 -4.37 -3.46
C GLY A 259 -17.66 -3.66 -3.86
N ASN A 260 -18.54 -3.47 -2.87
CA ASN A 260 -19.78 -2.69 -2.99
C ASN A 260 -20.04 -1.93 -1.69
N SER A 261 -21.08 -1.09 -1.63
CA SER A 261 -21.48 -0.30 -0.44
C SER A 261 -21.51 -1.07 0.88
N ASN A 262 -21.87 -2.35 0.85
CA ASN A 262 -21.93 -3.22 2.03
C ASN A 262 -20.58 -3.82 2.44
N THR A 263 -19.56 -3.80 1.57
CA THR A 263 -18.20 -4.19 1.96
C THR A 263 -17.70 -3.25 3.04
N LYS A 264 -17.28 -3.80 4.18
CA LYS A 264 -16.67 -3.04 5.27
C LYS A 264 -15.16 -3.16 5.18
N ILE A 265 -14.46 -2.05 5.38
CA ILE A 265 -13.00 -1.94 5.31
C ILE A 265 -12.46 -1.24 6.56
N PRO A 266 -11.16 -1.37 6.88
CA PRO A 266 -10.51 -0.62 7.95
C PRO A 266 -10.70 0.89 7.78
N ILE A 267 -10.82 1.62 8.90
CA ILE A 267 -11.15 3.06 8.94
C ILE A 267 -10.09 3.96 8.28
N ASN A 268 -8.84 3.49 8.24
CA ASN A 268 -7.71 4.18 7.62
C ASN A 268 -7.71 4.04 6.08
N LEU A 269 -8.52 3.14 5.51
CA LEU A 269 -8.65 2.93 4.06
C LEU A 269 -9.89 3.65 3.50
N THR A 270 -9.81 3.98 2.22
CA THR A 270 -10.85 4.69 1.49
C THR A 270 -11.56 3.74 0.53
N ARG A 271 -12.88 3.84 0.47
CA ARG A 271 -13.70 3.11 -0.49
C ARG A 271 -13.42 3.61 -1.91
N PRO A 272 -13.07 2.73 -2.87
CA PRO A 272 -12.90 3.12 -4.27
C PRO A 272 -14.21 3.64 -4.86
N ALA A 273 -14.14 4.74 -5.61
CA ALA A 273 -15.32 5.33 -6.27
C ALA A 273 -15.93 4.40 -7.34
N THR A 274 -15.17 3.41 -7.80
CA THR A 274 -15.59 2.40 -8.77
C THR A 274 -16.45 1.29 -8.18
N TRP A 275 -16.53 1.18 -6.86
CA TRP A 275 -17.38 0.17 -6.23
C TRP A 275 -18.85 0.47 -6.43
N GLU A 276 -19.63 -0.59 -6.63
CA GLU A 276 -21.08 -0.50 -6.78
C GLU A 276 -21.71 0.11 -5.52
N LYS A 277 -22.74 0.93 -5.73
CA LYS A 277 -23.61 1.41 -4.65
C LYS A 277 -24.45 0.27 -4.08
#